data_AF-A0A6L8F232-F1
#
_entry.id   AF-A0A6L8F232-F1
#
_cell.length_a   1.000
_cell.length_b   1.000
_cell.length_c   1.000
_cell.angle_alpha   90.00
_cell.angle_beta   90.00
_cell.angle_gamma   90.00
#
_symmetry.space_group_name_H-M   'P 1'
#
loop_
_entity.id
_entity.type
_entity.pdbx_description
1 polymer ?
#
loop_
_entity_poly.entity_id
_entity_poly.type
_entity_poly.pdbx_seq_one_letter_code
_entity_poly.pdbx_strand_id
1 'polypeptide(L)' 'MESTIIEKIRELPPELQEEVINFIDFLRTKKSSKREKKPNLEWIGGLKAYRDQFTALELQKKASEWRD' A
#
# COMPACT_ATOMS: atom_id res chain seq x y z
N MET A 1 -10.20 -17.89 27.33
CA MET A 1 -9.44 -16.86 26.58
C MET A 1 -10.37 -15.95 25.77
N GLU A 2 -11.43 -16.46 25.14
CA GLU A 2 -12.40 -15.63 24.39
C GLU A 2 -13.17 -14.63 25.28
N SER A 3 -13.49 -15.04 26.51
CA SER A 3 -14.26 -14.25 27.48
C SER A 3 -13.59 -12.91 27.84
N THR A 4 -12.25 -12.90 27.94
CA THR A 4 -11.48 -11.72 28.38
C THR A 4 -11.46 -10.60 27.34
N ILE A 5 -11.57 -10.93 26.05
CA ILE A 5 -11.55 -9.93 24.97
C ILE A 5 -12.89 -9.18 24.93
N ILE A 6 -14.00 -9.90 25.05
CA ILE A 6 -15.33 -9.32 25.01
C ILE A 6 -15.54 -8.36 26.19
N GLU A 7 -15.07 -8.71 27.39
CA GLU A 7 -15.17 -7.83 28.55
C GLU A 7 -14.35 -6.55 28.38
N LYS A 8 -13.12 -6.66 27.87
CA LYS A 8 -12.28 -5.49 27.57
C LYS A 8 -12.90 -4.58 26.52
N ILE A 9 -13.63 -5.10 25.54
CA ILE A 9 -14.32 -4.28 24.53
C ILE A 9 -15.53 -3.57 25.13
N ARG A 10 -16.26 -4.22 26.04
CA ARG A 10 -17.42 -3.64 26.73
C ARG A 10 -17.06 -2.52 27.71
N GLU A 11 -15.86 -2.57 28.29
CA GLU A 11 -15.32 -1.52 29.15
C GLU A 11 -14.87 -0.26 28.38
N LEU A 12 -14.76 -0.32 27.06
CA LEU A 12 -14.34 0.82 26.24
C LEU A 12 -15.48 1.83 26.03
N PRO A 13 -15.17 3.13 25.98
CA PRO A 13 -16.06 4.16 25.47
C PRO A 13 -16.57 3.83 24.05
N PRO A 14 -17.79 4.27 23.67
CA PRO A 14 -18.40 3.96 22.38
C PRO A 14 -17.51 4.30 21.17
N GLU A 15 -16.79 5.42 21.25
CA GLU A 15 -15.87 5.91 20.21
C GLU A 15 -14.73 4.92 19.93
N LEU A 16 -14.22 4.26 20.97
CA LEU A 16 -13.13 3.28 20.86
C LEU A 16 -13.66 1.89 20.47
N GLN A 17 -14.94 1.60 20.69
CA GLN A 17 -15.55 0.35 20.21
C GLN A 17 -15.61 0.33 18.68
N GLU A 18 -15.90 1.47 18.04
CA GLU A 18 -15.84 1.59 16.57
C GLU A 18 -14.43 1.36 16.03
N GLU A 19 -13.41 1.88 16.70
CA GLU A 19 -12.01 1.66 16.31
C GLU A 19 -11.63 0.18 16.41
N VAL A 20 -12.11 -0.53 17.44
CA VAL A 20 -11.90 -1.97 17.57
C VAL A 20 -12.58 -2.75 16.45
N ILE A 21 -13.80 -2.38 16.04
CA ILE A 21 -14.49 -3.01 14.90
C ILE A 21 -13.67 -2.85 13.62
N ASN A 22 -13.22 -1.63 13.34
CA ASN A 22 -12.35 -1.33 12.20
C ASN A 22 -11.04 -2.14 12.26
N PHE A 23 -10.46 -2.30 13.45
CA PHE A 23 -9.25 -3.09 13.63
C PHE A 23 -9.48 -4.59 13.40
N ILE A 24 -10.62 -5.13 13.81
CA ILE A 24 -11.00 -6.52 13.54
C ILE A 24 -11.14 -6.76 12.04
N ASP A 25 -11.76 -5.84 11.30
CA ASP A 25 -11.89 -5.91 9.85
C ASP A 25 -10.52 -5.78 9.16
N PHE A 26 -9.65 -4.90 9.65
CA PHE A 26 -8.26 -4.82 9.22
C PHE A 26 -7.51 -6.14 9.44
N LEU A 27 -7.67 -6.80 10.59
CA LEU A 27 -7.01 -8.09 10.84
C LEU A 27 -7.51 -9.20 9.91
N ARG A 28 -8.81 -9.17 9.53
CA ARG A 28 -9.39 -10.10 8.54
C ARG A 28 -8.76 -9.91 7.16
N THR A 29 -8.57 -8.67 6.72
CA THR A 29 -7.94 -8.36 5.42
C THR A 29 -6.43 -8.56 5.43
N LYS A 30 -5.75 -8.30 6.55
CA LYS A 30 -4.31 -8.53 6.71
C LYS A 30 -3.94 -10.02 6.61
N LYS A 31 -4.82 -10.93 7.04
CA LYS A 31 -4.59 -12.37 6.91
C LYS A 31 -4.67 -12.85 5.45
N SER A 32 -5.51 -12.22 4.62
CA SER A 32 -5.61 -12.54 3.19
C SER A 32 -4.53 -11.85 2.33
N SER A 33 -3.98 -10.71 2.78
CA SER A 33 -2.90 -10.00 2.07
C SER A 33 -1.51 -10.64 2.22
N LYS A 34 -1.34 -11.65 3.08
CA LYS A 34 -0.07 -12.38 3.28
C LYS A 34 0.45 -13.15 2.07
N ARG A 35 -0.27 -13.19 0.95
CA ARG A 35 0.39 -13.37 -0.35
C ARG A 35 0.98 -12.02 -0.72
N GLU A 36 2.11 -11.69 -0.11
CA GLU A 36 3.01 -10.66 -0.62
C GLU A 36 3.34 -11.06 -2.07
N LYS A 37 2.54 -10.56 -3.02
CA LYS A 37 2.89 -10.62 -4.43
C LYS A 37 4.20 -9.88 -4.50
N LYS A 38 5.28 -10.62 -4.81
CA LYS A 38 6.57 -9.99 -5.11
C LYS A 38 6.30 -8.85 -6.09
N PRO A 39 6.89 -7.66 -5.89
CA PRO A 39 6.70 -6.56 -6.81
C PRO A 39 7.07 -7.06 -8.21
N ASN A 40 6.21 -6.83 -9.19
CA ASN A 40 6.34 -7.45 -10.50
C ASN A 40 7.58 -6.92 -11.26
N LEU A 41 8.11 -5.75 -10.88
CA LEU A 41 9.33 -5.11 -11.42
C LEU A 41 9.45 -5.11 -12.95
N GLU A 42 8.37 -5.36 -13.69
CA GLU A 42 8.33 -5.46 -15.17
C GLU A 42 8.74 -4.15 -15.85
N TRP A 43 8.61 -3.03 -15.14
CA TRP A 43 9.05 -1.73 -15.59
C TRP A 43 10.57 -1.57 -15.58
N ILE A 44 11.33 -2.41 -14.87
CA ILE A 44 12.79 -2.33 -14.82
C ILE A 44 13.34 -2.59 -16.22
N GLY A 45 14.07 -1.60 -16.74
CA GLY A 45 14.65 -1.68 -18.08
C GLY A 45 13.68 -1.35 -19.22
N GLY A 46 12.45 -0.93 -18.94
CA GLY A 46 11.47 -0.53 -19.97
C GLY A 46 11.94 0.59 -20.91
N LEU A 47 12.87 1.43 -20.46
CA LEU A 47 13.46 2.51 -21.26
C LEU A 47 14.69 2.08 -22.09
N LYS A 48 15.11 0.81 -22.04
CA LYS A 48 16.33 0.35 -22.72
C LYS A 48 16.28 0.55 -24.24
N ALA A 49 15.10 0.39 -24.85
CA ALA A 49 14.89 0.57 -26.29
C ALA A 49 15.08 2.03 -26.75
N TYR A 50 15.02 2.99 -25.83
CA TYR A 50 15.07 4.42 -26.13
C TYR A 50 16.44 5.04 -25.87
N ARG A 51 17.43 4.24 -25.44
CA ARG A 51 18.77 4.72 -25.08
C ARG A 51 19.46 5.46 -26.22
N ASP A 52 19.28 4.98 -27.45
CA ASP A 52 19.91 5.58 -28.64
C ASP A 52 19.04 6.66 -29.30
N GLN A 53 17.81 6.83 -28.81
CA GLN A 53 16.84 7.80 -29.35
C GLN A 53 16.76 9.09 -28.53
N PHE A 54 17.08 9.01 -27.24
CA PHE A 54 17.04 10.17 -26.35
C PHE A 54 18.27 10.23 -25.47
N THR A 55 18.84 11.42 -25.38
CA THR A 55 19.84 11.77 -24.37
C THR A 55 19.18 11.94 -23.01
N ALA A 56 19.97 11.80 -21.94
CA ALA A 56 19.49 12.02 -20.58
C ALA A 56 18.88 13.42 -20.38
N LEU A 57 19.45 14.44 -21.06
CA LEU A 57 18.99 15.82 -20.99
C LEU A 57 17.61 16.03 -21.63
N GLU A 58 17.35 15.38 -22.77
CA GLU A 58 16.04 15.46 -23.44
C GLU A 58 14.94 14.79 -22.63
N LEU A 59 15.23 13.64 -22.01
CA LEU A 59 14.30 12.97 -21.10
C LEU A 59 14.00 13.82 -19.86
N GLN A 60 15.02 14.46 -19.29
CA GLN A 60 14.85 15.37 -18.16
C GLN A 60 13.96 16.55 -18.52
N LYS A 61 14.18 17.18 -19.70
CA LYS A 61 13.36 18.30 -20.16
C LYS A 61 11.89 17.90 -20.35
N LYS A 62 11.64 16.76 -21.02
CA LYS A 62 10.27 16.22 -21.19
C LYS A 62 9.60 15.90 -19.85
N ALA A 63 10.37 15.36 -18.89
CA ALA A 63 9.84 15.06 -17.56
C ALA A 63 9.43 16.31 -16.78
N SER A 64 10.14 17.43 -16.96
CA SER A 64 9.72 18.73 -16.43
C SER A 64 8.43 19.22 -17.10
N GLU A 65 8.35 19.17 -18.43
CA GLU A 65 7.17 19.57 -19.20
C GLU A 65 5.90 18.78 -18.84
N TRP A 66 6.00 17.51 -18.41
CA TRP A 66 4.86 16.69 -18.00
C TRP A 66 4.40 16.89 -16.56
N ARG A 67 5.21 17.54 -15.73
CA ARG A 67 4.88 17.81 -14.33
C ARG A 67 4.19 19.16 -14.15
N ASP A 68 4.36 20.05 -15.12
CA ASP A 68 3.68 21.33 -15.25
C ASP A 68 2.29 21.13 -15.91
#